data_AF-A0A973UJJ6-F1
#
_entry.id   AF-A0A973UJJ6-F1
#
_cell.length_a   1.000
_cell.length_b   1.000
_cell.length_c   1.000
_cell.angle_alpha   90.00
_cell.angle_beta   90.00
_cell.angle_gamma   90.00
#
_symmetry.space_group_name_H-M   'P 1'
#
loop_
_entity.id
_entity.type
_entity.pdbx_description
1 polymer ?
#
loop_
_entity_poly.entity_id
_entity_poly.type
_entity_poly.pdbx_seq_one_letter_code
_entity_poly.pdbx_strand_id
1 'polypeptide(L)' 'MELQFEGDDLKSVLNRLRRAQGQISGVIKMIEEGRDCDDVVTQLAAASRALDRAGFAIIATGLQQCL' A
#
# COMPACT_ATOMS: atom_id res chain seq x y z
N MET A 1 -2.25 -17.34 -13.64
CA MET A 1 -1.70 -17.31 -12.27
C MET A 1 -2.79 -16.69 -11.41
N GLU A 2 -3.62 -17.50 -10.77
CA GLU A 2 -4.59 -17.02 -9.79
C GLU A 2 -3.85 -16.84 -8.47
N LEU A 3 -3.94 -15.65 -7.87
CA LEU A 3 -3.38 -15.39 -6.55
C LEU A 3 -4.28 -16.09 -5.52
N GLN A 4 -3.93 -17.31 -5.13
CA GLN A 4 -4.62 -18.02 -4.05
C GLN A 4 -4.10 -17.53 -2.71
N PHE A 5 -4.70 -16.48 -2.16
CA PHE A 5 -4.40 -16.05 -0.79
C PHE A 5 -5.25 -16.84 0.20
N GLU A 6 -4.63 -17.57 1.12
CA GLU A 6 -5.33 -18.21 2.23
C GLU A 6 -5.60 -17.19 3.36
N GLY A 7 -6.65 -17.45 4.16
CA GLY A 7 -7.41 -16.45 4.91
C GLY A 7 -6.64 -15.37 5.69
N ASP A 8 -5.65 -15.75 6.50
CA ASP A 8 -4.92 -14.79 7.34
C ASP A 8 -3.91 -13.93 6.54
N ASP A 9 -3.28 -14.51 5.51
CA ASP A 9 -2.39 -13.77 4.60
C ASP A 9 -3.17 -12.79 3.74
N LEU A 10 -4.35 -13.20 3.24
CA LEU A 10 -5.26 -12.32 2.52
C LEU A 10 -5.65 -11.11 3.38
N LYS A 11 -6.03 -11.35 4.64
CA LYS A 11 -6.44 -10.29 5.56
C LYS A 11 -5.29 -9.33 5.86
N SER A 12 -4.08 -9.83 6.05
CA SER A 12 -2.87 -9.02 6.27
C SER A 12 -2.55 -8.13 5.07
N VAL A 13 -2.55 -8.70 3.86
CA VAL A 13 -2.32 -7.97 2.60
C VAL A 13 -3.39 -6.89 2.40
N LEU A 14 -4.68 -7.23 2.56
CA LEU A 14 -5.77 -6.28 2.43
C LEU A 14 -5.64 -5.11 3.42
N ASN A 15 -5.25 -5.37 4.67
CA ASN A 15 -5.04 -4.32 5.66
C ASN A 15 -3.88 -3.38 5.29
N ARG A 16 -2.83 -3.90 4.65
CA ARG A 16 -1.70 -3.08 4.15
C ARG A 16 -2.15 -2.20 2.98
N LEU A 17 -2.87 -2.78 2.02
CA LEU A 17 -3.43 -2.05 0.87
C LEU A 17 -4.41 -0.95 1.31
N ARG A 18 -5.31 -1.24 2.26
CA ARG A 18 -6.23 -0.24 2.83
C ARG A 18 -5.47 0.93 3.49
N ARG A 19 -4.37 0.64 4.19
CA ARG A 19 -3.51 1.69 4.75
C ARG A 19 -2.88 2.56 3.66
N ALA A 20 -2.32 1.94 2.60
CA ALA A 20 -1.77 2.68 1.48
C ALA A 20 -2.84 3.54 0.78
N GLN A 21 -4.04 2.99 0.58
CA GLN A 21 -5.19 3.71 0.02
C GLN A 21 -5.57 4.94 0.86
N GLY A 22 -5.63 4.81 2.19
CA GLY A 22 -5.87 5.94 3.08
C GLY A 22 -4.79 7.03 2.98
N GLN A 23 -3.52 6.65 2.82
CA GLN A 23 -2.43 7.62 2.61
C GLN A 23 -2.54 8.34 1.26
N ILE A 24 -2.88 7.62 0.18
CA ILE A 24 -3.11 8.22 -1.15
C ILE A 24 -4.30 9.18 -1.11
N SER A 25 -5.42 8.78 -0.49
CA SER A 25 -6.57 9.67 -0.29
C SER A 25 -6.18 10.93 0.50
N GLY A 26 -5.30 10.78 1.50
CA GLY A 26 -4.72 11.92 2.22
C GLY A 26 -3.93 12.85 1.30
N VAL A 27 -3.02 12.32 0.47
CA VAL A 27 -2.24 13.11 -0.49
C VAL A 27 -3.14 13.90 -1.44
N ILE A 28 -4.18 13.25 -1.99
CA ILE A 28 -5.15 13.91 -2.89
C ILE A 28 -5.80 15.09 -2.17
N LYS A 29 -6.32 14.88 -0.96
CA LYS A 29 -6.94 15.95 -0.16
C LYS A 29 -5.97 17.10 0.12
N MET A 30 -4.70 16.79 0.44
CA MET A 30 -3.69 17.82 0.68
C MET A 30 -3.42 18.68 -0.56
N ILE A 31 -3.46 18.09 -1.76
CA ILE A 31 -3.32 18.81 -3.02
C ILE A 31 -4.55 19.67 -3.28
N GLU A 32 -5.75 19.13 -3.08
CA GLU A 32 -7.02 19.88 -3.22
C GLU A 32 -7.12 21.06 -2.25
N GLU A 33 -6.56 20.92 -1.04
CA GLU A 33 -6.48 21.98 -0.02
C GLU A 33 -5.34 22.98 -0.27
N GLY A 34 -4.50 22.77 -1.28
CA GLY A 34 -3.39 23.67 -1.61
C GLY A 34 -2.29 23.70 -0.55
N ARG A 35 -2.02 22.57 0.12
CA ARG A 35 -0.96 22.47 1.13
C ARG A 35 0.44 22.60 0.53
N ASP A 36 1.41 22.87 1.41
CA ASP A 36 2.80 23.05 1.06
C ASP A 36 3.40 21.83 0.34
N CYS A 37 4.28 22.11 -0.62
CA CYS A 37 4.87 21.07 -1.48
C CYS A 37 5.65 20.03 -0.66
N ASP A 38 6.43 20.49 0.32
CA ASP A 38 7.26 19.62 1.17
C ASP A 38 6.41 18.64 1.98
N ASP A 39 5.25 19.09 2.48
CA ASP A 39 4.29 18.23 3.19
C ASP A 39 3.71 17.18 2.25
N VAL A 40 3.28 17.58 1.04
CA VAL A 40 2.70 16.70 0.02
C VAL A 40 3.71 15.63 -0.40
N VAL A 41 4.95 16.03 -0.70
CA VAL A 41 6.02 15.11 -1.10
C VAL A 41 6.36 14.14 0.03
N THR A 42 6.42 14.61 1.27
CA THR A 42 6.66 13.76 2.44
C THR A 42 5.57 12.70 2.61
N GLN A 43 4.31 13.11 2.49
CA GLN A 43 3.18 12.19 2.62
C GLN A 43 3.10 11.21 1.45
N LEU A 44 3.41 11.66 0.23
CA LEU A 44 3.49 10.81 -0.96
C LEU A 44 4.59 9.76 -0.82
N ALA A 45 5.76 10.13 -0.31
CA ALA A 45 6.84 9.19 -0.04
C ALA A 45 6.44 8.13 1.00
N ALA A 46 5.67 8.51 2.02
CA ALA A 46 5.10 7.56 2.99
C ALA A 46 4.11 6.59 2.32
N ALA A 47 3.22 7.10 1.45
CA ALA A 47 2.26 6.32 0.68
C ALA A 47 2.95 5.29 -0.23
N SER A 48 3.99 5.72 -0.96
CA SER A 48 4.80 4.85 -1.82
C SER A 48 5.44 3.72 -1.00
N ARG A 49 6.09 4.02 0.13
CA ARG A 49 6.67 2.98 1.01
C ARG A 49 5.63 2.02 1.58
N ALA A 50 4.41 2.49 1.86
CA ALA A 50 3.33 1.63 2.31
C ALA A 50 2.86 0.67 1.20
N LEU A 51 2.76 1.17 -0.03
CA LEU A 51 2.41 0.39 -1.20
C LEU A 51 3.48 -0.66 -1.52
N ASP A 52 4.76 -0.29 -1.51
CA ASP A 52 5.88 -1.22 -1.75
C ASP A 52 5.83 -2.39 -0.77
N ARG A 53 5.62 -2.11 0.53
CA ARG A 53 5.50 -3.16 1.55
C ARG A 53 4.28 -4.05 1.38
N ALA A 54 3.20 -3.55 0.78
CA ALA A 54 2.05 -4.38 0.43
C ALA A 54 2.37 -5.26 -0.78
N GLY A 55 3.02 -4.71 -1.80
CA GLY A 55 3.49 -5.44 -2.98
C GLY A 55 4.46 -6.56 -2.62
N PHE A 56 5.45 -6.29 -1.76
CA PHE A 56 6.37 -7.32 -1.27
C PHE A 56 5.66 -8.44 -0.52
N ALA A 57 4.66 -8.12 0.30
CA ALA A 57 3.88 -9.16 0.99
C ALA A 57 3.13 -10.06 0.00
N ILE A 58 2.52 -9.47 -1.04
CA ILE A 58 1.84 -10.22 -2.11
C ILE A 58 2.82 -11.14 -2.84
N ILE A 59 3.97 -10.61 -3.24
CA ILE A 59 4.99 -11.37 -3.97
C ILE A 59 5.55 -12.49 -3.08
N ALA A 60 5.81 -12.22 -1.81
CA ALA A 60 6.32 -13.23 -0.88
C ALA A 60 5.33 -14.39 -0.71
N THR A 61 4.04 -14.12 -0.53
CA THR A 61 3.00 -15.15 -0.46
C THR A 61 2.92 -15.95 -1.76
N GLY A 62 3.02 -15.30 -2.93
CA GLY A 62 3.06 -15.99 -4.22
C GLY A 62 4.31 -16.85 -4.42
N LEU A 63 5.48 -16.41 -3.94
CA LEU A 63 6.72 -17.18 -4.00
C LEU A 63 6.70 -18.40 -3.07
N GLN A 64 6.06 -18.30 -1.90
CA GLN A 64 5.84 -19.45 -1.00
C GLN A 64 4.98 -20.55 -1.65
N GLN A 65 4.21 -20.25 -2.70
CA GLN A 65 3.46 -21.25 -3.46
C GLN A 65 4.28 -21.91 -4.58
N CYS A 66 5.45 -21.36 -4.93
CA CYS A 66 6.31 -21.89 -5.98
C CYS A 66 7.49 -22.73 -5.45
N LEU A 67 7.71 -22.76 -4.13
CA LEU A 67 8.77 -23.53 -3.45
C LEU A 67 8.14 -24.64 -2.59
#